data_AF-F7KV89-F1
#
_entry.id   AF-F7KV89-F1
#
_cell.length_a   1.000
_cell.length_b   1.000
_cell.length_c   1.000
_cell.angle_alpha   90.00
_cell.angle_beta   90.00
_cell.angle_gamma   90.00
#
_symmetry.space_group_name_H-M   'P 1'
#
loop_
_entity.id
_entity.type
_entity.pdbx_description
1 polymer ?
#
loop_
_entity_poly.entity_id
_entity_poly.type
_entity_poly.pdbx_seq_one_letter_code
_entity_poly.pdbx_strand_id
1 'polypeptide(L)'
;MVLVFRVVTIIILIAYAIYMYRDIIKHKEKDSFFHMVLCEIMGFVLNLLDTLGVGSNATQMAFFKLTRLSPDEHLPANGNVIFGIPVGVEFLLFLDIVEVDTASWNEHFRCISDYDGILRISDAARQRGIC
;
A
#
# COMPACT_ATOMS: atom_id res chain seq x y z
N MET A 1 10.78 -2.92 -20.34
CA MET A 1 10.77 -2.57 -18.90
C MET A 1 9.37 -2.74 -18.31
N VAL A 2 8.38 -1.94 -18.71
CA VAL A 2 7.00 -1.97 -18.15
C VAL A 2 6.25 -3.31 -18.29
N LEU A 3 6.45 -4.05 -19.39
CA LEU A 3 5.79 -5.35 -19.61
C LEU A 3 6.21 -6.39 -18.56
N VAL A 4 7.47 -6.41 -18.15
CA VAL A 4 7.99 -7.34 -17.13
C VAL A 4 7.31 -7.07 -15.79
N PHE A 5 7.19 -5.80 -15.39
CA PHE A 5 6.49 -5.42 -14.16
C PHE A 5 5.02 -5.82 -14.19
N ARG A 6 4.32 -5.64 -15.31
CA ARG A 6 2.91 -6.08 -15.45
C ARG A 6 2.77 -7.59 -15.25
N VAL A 7 3.59 -8.39 -15.95
CA VAL A 7 3.52 -9.85 -15.87
C VAL A 7 3.83 -10.36 -14.46
N VAL A 8 4.87 -9.81 -13.83
CA VAL A 8 5.25 -10.20 -12.46
C VAL A 8 4.13 -9.88 -11.47
N THR A 9 3.55 -8.67 -11.52
CA THR A 9 2.46 -8.29 -10.62
C THR A 9 1.22 -9.17 -10.83
N ILE A 10 0.86 -9.49 -12.07
CA ILE A 10 -0.26 -10.38 -12.38
C ILE A 10 -0.03 -11.78 -11.77
N ILE A 11 1.17 -12.33 -11.90
CA ILE A 11 1.50 -13.65 -11.32
C ILE A 11 1.35 -13.63 -9.79
N ILE A 12 1.87 -12.59 -9.13
CA ILE A 12 1.77 -12.43 -7.67
C ILE A 12 0.32 -12.29 -7.24
N LEU A 13 -0.48 -11.46 -7.94
CA LEU A 13 -1.90 -11.27 -7.65
C LEU A 13 -2.71 -12.57 -7.79
N ILE A 14 -2.43 -13.37 -8.83
CA ILE A 14 -3.10 -14.66 -9.01
C ILE A 14 -2.75 -15.61 -7.86
N ALA A 15 -1.46 -15.71 -7.51
CA ALA A 15 -1.02 -16.56 -6.39
C ALA A 15 -1.68 -16.12 -5.06
N TYR A 16 -1.74 -14.82 -4.84
CA TYR A 16 -2.36 -14.21 -3.67
C TYR A 16 -3.88 -14.46 -3.61
N ALA A 17 -4.59 -14.26 -4.72
CA ALA A 17 -6.02 -14.53 -4.82
C ALA A 17 -6.35 -16.01 -4.57
N ILE A 18 -5.53 -16.93 -5.07
CA ILE A 18 -5.68 -18.37 -4.80
C ILE A 18 -5.53 -18.66 -3.30
N TYR A 19 -4.52 -18.06 -2.65
CA TYR A 19 -4.31 -18.24 -1.21
C TYR A 19 -5.53 -17.73 -0.41
N MET A 20 -5.98 -16.51 -0.70
CA MET A 20 -7.12 -15.88 -0.02
C MET A 20 -8.43 -16.66 -0.23
N TYR A 21 -8.70 -17.10 -1.46
CA TYR A 21 -9.91 -17.87 -1.77
C TYR A 21 -9.94 -19.22 -1.03
N ARG A 22 -8.78 -19.88 -0.91
CA ARG A 22 -8.67 -21.12 -0.13
C ARG A 22 -8.93 -20.88 1.35
N ASP A 23 -8.54 -19.73 1.88
CA ASP A 23 -8.71 -19.41 3.29
C ASP A 23 -10.18 -19.08 3.62
N ILE A 24 -10.85 -18.31 2.75
CA ILE A 24 -12.29 -17.99 2.86
C ILE A 24 -13.15 -19.25 2.83
N ILE A 25 -12.80 -20.25 1.99
CA ILE A 25 -13.57 -21.51 1.94
C ILE A 25 -13.40 -22.33 3.22
N LYS A 26 -12.21 -22.33 3.81
CA LYS A 26 -11.92 -23.08 5.05
C LYS A 26 -12.56 -22.43 6.27
N HIS A 27 -12.57 -21.11 6.32
CA HIS A 27 -13.10 -20.32 7.43
C HIS A 27 -14.39 -19.62 7.01
N LYS A 28 -15.39 -20.40 6.56
CA LYS A 28 -16.75 -19.88 6.27
C LYS A 28 -17.47 -19.53 7.56
N GLU A 29 -17.15 -18.38 8.14
CA GLU A 29 -18.00 -17.78 9.16
C GLU A 29 -19.20 -17.09 8.49
N LYS A 30 -20.34 -17.12 9.17
CA LYS A 30 -21.61 -16.58 8.66
C LYS A 30 -21.62 -15.07 8.89
N ASP A 31 -20.91 -14.34 8.03
CA ASP A 31 -20.88 -12.90 8.10
C ASP A 31 -22.26 -12.31 7.73
N SER A 32 -22.63 -11.21 8.38
CA SER A 32 -23.89 -10.52 8.10
C SER A 32 -23.78 -9.84 6.75
N PHE A 33 -24.82 -9.96 5.91
CA PHE A 33 -24.88 -9.29 4.60
C PHE A 33 -24.59 -7.78 4.69
N PHE A 34 -24.97 -7.15 5.81
CA PHE A 34 -24.71 -5.73 6.07
C PHE A 34 -23.21 -5.41 6.22
N HIS A 35 -22.44 -6.29 6.88
CA HIS A 35 -20.99 -6.09 7.06
C HIS A 35 -20.24 -6.27 5.74
N MET A 36 -20.66 -7.22 4.91
CA MET A 36 -20.08 -7.42 3.57
C MET A 36 -20.23 -6.19 2.69
N VAL A 37 -21.44 -5.63 2.57
CA VAL A 37 -21.71 -4.43 1.77
C VAL A 37 -20.97 -3.20 2.33
N LEU A 38 -20.93 -3.06 3.66
CA LEU A 38 -20.20 -1.96 4.30
C LEU A 38 -18.70 -2.03 4.00
N CYS A 39 -18.10 -3.21 4.08
CA CYS A 39 -16.68 -3.43 3.78
C CYS A 39 -16.35 -3.17 2.30
N GLU A 40 -17.23 -3.53 1.37
CA GLU A 40 -17.04 -3.26 -0.07
C GLU A 40 -17.05 -1.75 -0.37
N ILE A 41 -18.04 -1.02 0.14
CA ILE A 41 -18.14 0.43 -0.04
C ILE A 41 -16.96 1.13 0.64
N MET A 42 -16.61 0.70 1.85
CA MET A 42 -15.44 1.22 2.57
C MET A 42 -14.17 1.01 1.74
N GLY A 43 -13.90 -0.22 1.28
CA GLY A 43 -12.72 -0.55 0.49
C GLY A 43 -12.61 0.30 -0.77
N PHE A 44 -13.73 0.55 -1.47
CA PHE A 44 -13.75 1.44 -2.62
C PHE A 44 -13.35 2.89 -2.26
N VAL A 45 -13.92 3.45 -1.20
CA VAL A 45 -13.62 4.83 -0.77
C VAL A 45 -12.16 4.97 -0.31
N LEU A 46 -11.64 4.00 0.46
CA LEU A 46 -10.26 4.06 0.97
C LEU A 46 -9.23 3.95 -0.15
N ASN A 47 -9.47 3.09 -1.14
CA ASN A 47 -8.60 2.96 -2.32
C ASN A 47 -8.66 4.21 -3.22
N LEU A 48 -9.84 4.83 -3.36
CA LEU A 48 -9.93 6.13 -4.04
C LEU A 48 -9.11 7.21 -3.32
N LEU A 49 -9.17 7.26 -1.99
CA LEU A 49 -8.32 8.15 -1.18
C LEU A 49 -6.83 7.80 -1.29
N ASP A 50 -6.49 6.54 -1.56
CA ASP A 50 -5.11 6.09 -1.82
C ASP A 50 -4.57 6.69 -3.11
N THR A 51 -5.38 6.69 -4.19
CA THR A 51 -5.02 7.36 -5.44
C THR A 51 -4.88 8.88 -5.31
N LEU A 52 -5.52 9.50 -4.30
CA LEU A 52 -5.35 10.91 -3.96
C LEU A 52 -4.11 11.18 -3.08
N GLY A 53 -3.45 10.14 -2.56
CA GLY A 53 -2.21 10.23 -1.79
C GLY A 53 -2.37 10.21 -0.26
N VAL A 54 -3.57 9.90 0.27
CA VAL A 54 -3.83 9.89 1.73
C VAL A 54 -3.35 8.58 2.39
N GLY A 55 -3.18 7.50 1.63
CA GLY A 55 -2.77 6.20 2.14
C GLY A 55 -3.95 5.34 2.62
N SER A 56 -4.16 4.20 1.98
CA SER A 56 -5.22 3.23 2.33
C SER A 56 -5.05 2.62 3.73
N ASN A 57 -3.80 2.38 4.17
CA ASN A 57 -3.52 1.79 5.49
C ASN A 57 -3.85 2.72 6.66
N ALA A 58 -3.59 4.02 6.54
CA ALA A 58 -3.87 5.00 7.59
C ALA A 58 -5.38 5.28 7.72
N THR A 59 -6.05 5.42 6.57
CA THR A 59 -7.49 5.68 6.51
C THR A 59 -8.29 4.46 6.99
N GLN A 60 -7.81 3.25 6.71
CA GLN A 60 -8.35 2.03 7.31
C GLN A 60 -8.27 2.03 8.83
N MET A 61 -7.11 2.33 9.42
CA MET A 61 -6.95 2.33 10.87
C MET A 61 -7.93 3.31 11.53
N ALA A 62 -8.13 4.49 10.93
CA ALA A 62 -9.12 5.45 11.39
C ALA A 62 -10.54 4.87 11.33
N PHE A 63 -10.89 4.18 10.25
CA PHE A 63 -12.22 3.62 10.07
C PHE A 63 -12.51 2.43 10.99
N PHE A 64 -11.56 1.49 11.16
CA PHE A 64 -11.71 0.36 12.08
C PHE A 64 -11.81 0.82 13.53
N LYS A 65 -11.12 1.90 13.90
CA LYS A 65 -11.25 2.52 15.23
C LYS A 65 -12.64 3.12 15.47
N LEU A 66 -13.28 3.64 14.43
CA LEU A 66 -14.65 4.17 14.49
C LEU A 66 -15.71 3.07 14.54
N THR A 67 -15.51 2.00 13.77
CA THR A 67 -16.50 0.92 13.60
C THR A 67 -16.30 -0.28 14.51
N ARG A 68 -15.17 -0.37 15.24
CA ARG A 68 -14.80 -1.47 16.15
C ARG A 68 -14.90 -2.87 15.52
N LEU A 69 -14.68 -2.95 14.21
CA LEU A 69 -14.83 -4.20 13.43
C LEU A 69 -13.70 -5.22 13.67
N SER A 70 -12.56 -4.81 14.23
CA SER A 70 -11.40 -5.69 14.46
C SER A 70 -10.62 -5.28 15.72
N PRO A 71 -9.95 -6.22 16.41
CA PRO A 71 -9.00 -5.91 17.46
C PRO A 71 -7.83 -5.05 16.95
N ASP A 72 -7.40 -4.07 17.75
CA ASP A 72 -6.34 -3.11 17.42
C ASP A 72 -5.00 -3.78 17.05
N GLU A 73 -4.72 -4.98 17.58
CA GLU A 73 -3.49 -5.72 17.34
C GLU A 73 -3.43 -6.33 15.92
N HIS A 74 -4.58 -6.61 15.32
CA HIS A 74 -4.66 -7.20 13.97
C HIS A 74 -4.87 -6.15 12.88
N LEU A 75 -5.12 -4.89 13.22
CA LEU A 75 -5.32 -3.81 12.24
C LEU A 75 -4.23 -3.70 11.16
N PRO A 76 -2.91 -3.72 11.49
CA PRO A 76 -1.87 -3.60 10.46
C PRO A 76 -1.79 -4.86 9.58
N ALA A 77 -2.01 -6.05 10.16
CA ALA A 77 -2.00 -7.30 9.41
C ALA A 77 -3.22 -7.41 8.48
N ASN A 78 -4.40 -7.02 8.97
CA ASN A 78 -5.64 -7.02 8.21
C ASN A 78 -5.58 -6.06 7.02
N GLY A 79 -4.95 -4.90 7.15
CA GLY A 79 -4.77 -3.95 6.04
C GLY A 79 -4.02 -4.54 4.85
N ASN A 80 -2.92 -5.25 5.12
CA ASN A 80 -2.17 -5.93 4.05
C ASN A 80 -3.03 -6.98 3.33
N VAL A 81 -3.95 -7.64 4.05
CA VAL A 81 -4.81 -8.66 3.45
C VAL A 81 -5.95 -8.03 2.63
N ILE A 82 -6.60 -7.01 3.19
CA ILE A 82 -7.74 -6.33 2.57
C ILE A 82 -7.32 -5.56 1.31
N PHE A 83 -6.19 -4.84 1.36
CA PHE A 83 -5.73 -3.99 0.26
C PHE A 83 -4.78 -4.66 -0.73
N GLY A 84 -4.33 -5.89 -0.47
CA GLY A 84 -3.36 -6.56 -1.34
C GLY A 84 -3.80 -6.68 -2.80
N ILE A 85 -5.07 -7.04 -3.04
CA ILE A 85 -5.63 -7.13 -4.41
C ILE A 85 -5.86 -5.73 -5.00
N PRO A 86 -6.58 -4.81 -4.33
CA PRO A 86 -6.81 -3.47 -4.86
C PRO A 86 -5.53 -2.71 -5.22
N VAL A 87 -4.53 -2.70 -4.35
CA VAL A 87 -3.25 -2.00 -4.59
C VAL A 87 -2.51 -2.59 -5.78
N GLY A 88 -2.55 -3.92 -5.95
CA GLY A 88 -1.96 -4.55 -7.12
C GLY A 88 -2.70 -4.20 -8.42
N VAL A 89 -4.03 -4.03 -8.38
CA VAL A 89 -4.81 -3.55 -9.52
C VAL A 89 -4.52 -2.09 -9.83
N GLU A 90 -4.45 -1.24 -8.82
CA GLU A 90 -4.05 0.17 -8.95
C GLU A 90 -2.67 0.31 -9.56
N PHE A 91 -1.71 -0.49 -9.11
CA PHE A 91 -0.37 -0.53 -9.67
C PHE A 91 -0.39 -0.86 -11.18
N LEU A 92 -1.22 -1.82 -11.59
CA LEU A 92 -1.37 -2.16 -13.02
C LEU A 92 -2.00 -1.01 -13.82
N LEU A 93 -2.97 -0.30 -13.24
CA LEU A 93 -3.58 0.89 -13.85
C LEU A 93 -2.58 2.05 -13.97
N PHE A 94 -1.82 2.34 -12.92
CA PHE A 94 -0.81 3.40 -12.93
C PHE A 94 0.32 3.13 -13.91
N LEU A 95 0.73 1.86 -14.08
CA LEU A 95 1.71 1.49 -15.11
C LEU A 95 1.21 1.67 -16.54
N ASP A 96 -0.10 1.84 -16.75
CA ASP A 96 -0.68 2.14 -18.06
C ASP A 96 -0.87 3.65 -18.27
N ILE A 97 -1.18 4.38 -17.19
CA ILE A 97 -1.41 5.83 -17.23
C ILE A 97 -0.08 6.61 -17.22
N VAL A 98 0.93 6.15 -16.48
CA VAL A 98 2.18 6.89 -16.28
C VAL A 98 3.24 6.42 -17.28
N GLU A 99 3.62 7.31 -18.19
CA GLU A 99 4.81 7.12 -19.03
C GLU A 99 6.07 7.32 -18.19
N VAL A 100 6.75 6.22 -17.86
CA VAL A 100 8.01 6.26 -17.11
C VAL A 100 9.16 6.52 -18.08
N ASP A 101 9.64 7.76 -18.12
CA ASP A 101 10.89 8.09 -18.80
C ASP A 101 12.09 7.72 -17.90
N THR A 102 12.90 6.77 -18.38
CA THR A 102 14.09 6.27 -17.68
C THR A 102 15.28 7.23 -17.78
N ALA A 103 15.23 8.27 -18.63
CA ALA A 103 16.38 9.14 -18.88
C ALA A 103 16.66 10.13 -17.73
N SER A 104 15.63 10.62 -17.04
CA SER A 104 15.74 11.58 -15.92
C SER A 104 16.27 10.98 -14.62
N TRP A 105 16.17 9.66 -14.46
CA TRP A 105 16.61 8.93 -13.27
C TRP A 105 18.12 9.02 -13.02
N ASN A 106 18.93 9.18 -14.07
CA ASN A 106 20.39 9.27 -13.94
C ASN A 106 20.87 10.57 -13.28
N GLU A 107 20.09 11.65 -13.35
CA GLU A 107 20.40 12.92 -12.69
C GLU A 107 19.87 12.96 -11.26
N HIS A 108 18.66 12.43 -11.03
CA HIS A 108 18.04 12.43 -9.70
C HIS A 108 18.74 11.49 -8.72
N PHE A 109 19.20 10.31 -9.16
CA PHE A 109 20.04 9.44 -8.32
C PHE A 109 21.37 10.08 -7.93
N ARG A 110 21.91 10.99 -8.76
CA ARG A 110 23.14 11.72 -8.42
C ARG A 110 22.92 12.70 -7.27
N CYS A 111 21.73 13.31 -7.20
CA CYS A 111 21.32 14.22 -6.13
C CYS A 111 20.95 13.47 -4.84
N ILE A 112 20.38 12.26 -4.94
CA ILE A 112 20.06 11.42 -3.79
C ILE A 112 21.32 10.71 -3.25
N SER A 113 22.31 10.40 -4.09
CA SER A 113 23.59 9.83 -3.62
C SER A 113 24.46 10.82 -2.85
N ASP A 114 24.09 12.11 -2.81
CA ASP A 114 24.75 13.15 -2.01
C ASP A 114 24.22 13.19 -0.56
N TYR A 115 24.00 12.02 0.04
CA TYR A 115 23.72 11.90 1.49
C TYR A 115 24.95 12.30 2.33
N ASP A 116 26.14 12.35 1.73
CA ASP A 116 27.38 12.77 2.39
C ASP A 116 27.29 14.23 2.89
N GLY A 117 26.57 15.10 2.18
CA GLY A 117 26.28 16.46 2.62
C GLY A 117 25.35 16.52 3.85
N ILE A 118 24.28 15.72 3.86
CA ILE A 118 23.27 15.71 4.94
C ILE A 118 23.82 15.07 6.21
N LEU A 119 24.63 14.01 6.10
CA LEU A 119 25.33 13.39 7.23
C LEU A 119 26.30 14.38 7.90
N ARG A 120 27.03 15.18 7.12
CA ARG A 120 27.94 16.20 7.68
C ARG A 120 27.20 17.33 8.41
N ILE A 121 26.00 17.69 7.98
CA ILE A 121 25.17 18.71 8.67
C ILE A 121 24.57 18.14 9.96
N SER A 122 24.15 16.87 9.94
CA SER A 122 23.66 16.14 11.13
C SER A 122 24.76 15.98 12.19
N ASP A 123 25.97 15.58 11.79
CA ASP A 123 27.12 15.43 12.71
C ASP A 123 27.61 16.78 13.24
N ALA A 124 27.58 17.84 12.41
CA ALA A 124 27.91 19.20 12.85
C ALA A 124 26.86 19.76 13.84
N ALA A 125 25.57 19.43 13.66
CA ALA A 125 24.51 19.81 14.60
C ALA A 125 24.64 19.05 15.94
N ARG A 126 25.05 17.77 15.90
CA ARG A 126 25.30 16.95 17.09
C ARG A 126 26.51 17.43 17.90
N GLN A 127 27.58 17.88 17.25
CA GLN A 127 28.73 18.49 17.94
C GLN A 127 28.42 19.85 18.58
N ARG A 128 27.36 20.54 18.12
CA ARG A 128 26.90 21.83 18.67
C ARG A 128 25.78 21.71 19.70
N GLY A 129 25.35 20.48 20.06
CA GLY A 129 24.37 20.24 21.11
C GLY A 129 22.97 20.80 20.81
N ILE A 130 22.58 20.85 19.54
CA ILE A 130 21.28 21.42 19.10
C ILE A 130 20.16 20.35 19.05
N CYS A 131 20.49 19.08 19.30
CA CYS A 131 19.53 17.98 19.48
C CYS A 131 19.78 17.26 20.82
#